data_AF-A0A2N2PN27-F1
#
_entry.id   AF-A0A2N2PN27-F1
#
_cell.length_a   1.000
_cell.length_b   1.000
_cell.length_c   1.000
_cell.angle_alpha   90.00
_cell.angle_beta   90.00
_cell.angle_gamma   90.00
#
_symmetry.space_group_name_H-M   'P 1'
#
loop_
_entity.id
_entity.type
_entity.pdbx_description
1 polymer ?
#
loop_
_entity_poly.entity_id
_entity_poly.type
_entity_poly.pdbx_seq_one_letter_code
_entity_poly.pdbx_strand_id
1 'polypeptide(L)'
;MIHELLVKLESTDWFGLAVAAAFSGVAGGVIWFFKGLYETWVASNDLPYRISGIWYSAEFDPRDEADPRDRNTYTTVKIRRKLRGRFSIRVSEWAGNAASRPRAEWSFDAQLRHGATLVGTWKSTVKGTNRFGAAVLKFIDNERAVGYWIGPAGKEYPYYGYWVMSKSQDDTKALSIGVLESSGFQFADVGGYILRQNAPPEPPPAAKLG
;
A
#
# COMPACT_ATOMS: atom_id res chain seq x y z
N MET A 1 19.60 -63.05 2.13
CA MET A 1 19.68 -61.64 1.66
C MET A 1 18.31 -60.96 1.59
N ILE A 2 17.33 -61.43 0.81
CA ILE A 2 15.98 -60.81 0.76
C ILE A 2 15.22 -60.95 2.10
N HIS A 3 15.37 -62.08 2.78
CA HIS A 3 14.68 -62.34 4.06
C HIS A 3 15.21 -61.47 5.22
N GLU A 4 16.51 -61.15 5.27
CA GLU A 4 17.09 -60.24 6.26
C GLU A 4 16.67 -58.77 6.05
N LEU A 5 16.43 -58.36 4.80
CA LEU A 5 15.93 -57.03 4.48
C LEU A 5 14.47 -56.84 4.94
N LEU A 6 13.65 -57.89 4.83
CA LEU A 6 12.25 -57.88 5.31
C LEU A 6 12.14 -57.81 6.83
N VAL A 7 12.98 -58.56 7.56
CA VAL A 7 13.00 -58.54 9.04
C VAL A 7 13.51 -57.19 9.59
N LYS A 8 14.44 -56.52 8.88
CA LYS A 8 14.87 -55.15 9.23
C LYS A 8 13.80 -54.08 8.96
N LEU A 9 12.92 -54.28 7.97
CA LEU A 9 11.79 -53.37 7.72
C LEU A 9 10.67 -53.52 8.76
N GLU A 10 10.41 -54.74 9.26
CA GLU A 10 9.42 -55.01 10.32
C GLU A 10 9.85 -54.53 11.70
N SER A 11 11.17 -54.49 11.98
CA SER A 11 11.73 -54.01 13.26
C SER A 11 11.96 -52.50 13.31
N THR A 12 11.68 -51.78 12.22
CA THR A 12 11.71 -50.33 12.22
C THR A 12 10.46 -49.82 12.93
N ASP A 13 10.63 -49.09 14.04
CA ASP A 13 9.51 -48.46 14.75
C ASP A 13 8.97 -47.28 13.92
N TRP A 14 8.17 -47.63 12.92
CA TRP A 14 7.48 -46.69 12.04
C TRP A 14 6.56 -45.75 12.80
N PHE A 15 6.09 -46.15 13.98
CA PHE A 15 5.25 -45.32 14.84
C PHE A 15 6.08 -44.24 15.52
N GLY A 16 7.23 -44.58 16.10
CA GLY A 16 8.20 -43.63 16.64
C GLY A 16 8.70 -42.63 15.59
N LEU A 17 8.98 -43.10 14.37
CA LEU A 17 9.35 -42.26 13.23
C LEU A 17 8.21 -41.32 12.78
N ALA A 18 6.97 -41.82 12.71
CA ALA A 18 5.80 -41.01 12.36
C ALA A 18 5.49 -39.94 13.41
N VAL A 19 5.62 -40.27 14.70
CA VAL A 19 5.43 -39.33 15.81
C VAL A 19 6.52 -38.26 15.79
N ALA A 20 7.80 -38.62 15.62
CA ALA A 20 8.90 -37.66 15.52
C ALA A 20 8.75 -36.71 14.32
N ALA A 21 8.30 -37.23 13.17
CA ALA A 21 8.00 -36.42 11.98
C ALA A 21 6.81 -35.47 12.20
N ALA A 22 5.74 -35.94 12.87
CA ALA A 22 4.59 -35.12 13.23
C ALA A 22 4.96 -33.99 14.21
N PHE A 23 5.75 -34.29 15.25
CA PHE A 23 6.26 -33.28 16.18
C PHE A 23 7.18 -32.27 15.49
N SER A 24 8.04 -32.71 14.58
CA SER A 24 8.91 -31.82 13.80
C SER A 24 8.11 -30.92 12.85
N GLY A 25 7.06 -31.44 12.22
CA GLY A 25 6.14 -30.66 11.39
C GLY A 25 5.36 -29.62 12.20
N VAL A 26 4.86 -30.00 13.38
CA VAL A 26 4.15 -29.09 14.29
C VAL A 26 5.12 -28.02 14.84
N ALA A 27 6.30 -28.41 15.31
CA ALA A 27 7.32 -27.49 15.81
C ALA A 27 7.79 -26.52 14.71
N GLY A 28 8.03 -27.01 13.49
CA GLY A 28 8.36 -26.19 12.32
C GLY A 28 7.25 -25.19 11.99
N GLY A 29 5.98 -25.62 12.01
CA GLY A 29 4.82 -24.75 11.83
C GLY A 29 4.70 -23.68 12.91
N VAL A 30 4.96 -24.04 14.17
CA VAL A 30 4.97 -23.11 15.31
C VAL A 30 6.11 -22.09 15.18
N ILE A 31 7.33 -22.52 14.86
CA ILE A 31 8.47 -21.63 14.63
C ILE A 31 8.20 -20.68 13.46
N TRP A 32 7.68 -21.17 12.34
CA TRP A 32 7.33 -20.34 11.19
C TRP A 32 6.23 -19.32 11.54
N PHE A 33 5.23 -19.72 12.33
CA PHE A 33 4.18 -18.83 12.83
C PHE A 33 4.73 -17.73 13.73
N PHE A 34 5.59 -18.07 14.70
CA PHE A 34 6.21 -17.09 15.60
C PHE A 34 7.20 -16.18 14.87
N LYS A 35 7.97 -16.70 13.91
CA LYS A 35 8.83 -15.89 13.03
C LYS A 35 8.01 -14.89 12.23
N GLY A 36 6.91 -15.34 11.62
CA GLY A 36 5.99 -14.47 10.90
C GLY A 36 5.36 -13.40 11.80
N LEU A 37 5.00 -13.74 13.04
CA LEU A 37 4.54 -12.76 14.03
C LEU A 37 5.64 -11.76 14.41
N TYR A 38 6.86 -12.23 14.64
CA TYR A 38 8.00 -11.42 15.06
C TYR A 38 8.44 -10.43 13.98
N GLU A 39 8.72 -10.89 12.75
CA GLU A 39 9.11 -10.03 11.63
C GLU A 39 8.09 -8.93 11.38
N THR A 40 6.83 -9.30 11.54
CA THR A 40 5.70 -8.38 11.36
C THR A 40 5.55 -7.40 12.52
N TRP A 41 5.83 -7.83 13.75
CA TRP A 41 5.87 -6.97 14.92
C TRP A 41 7.03 -5.97 14.81
N VAL A 42 8.23 -6.43 14.45
CA VAL A 42 9.40 -5.58 14.20
C VAL A 42 9.10 -4.55 13.11
N ALA A 43 8.66 -4.98 11.92
CA ALA A 43 8.34 -4.07 10.82
C ALA A 43 7.30 -3.01 11.21
N SER A 44 6.37 -3.36 12.10
CA SER A 44 5.31 -2.48 12.56
C SER A 44 5.69 -1.53 13.71
N ASN A 45 6.74 -1.85 14.45
CA ASN A 45 7.37 -0.97 15.44
C ASN A 45 8.45 -0.10 14.79
N ASP A 46 8.99 -0.52 13.65
CA ASP A 46 9.91 0.24 12.80
C ASP A 46 9.25 1.40 12.04
N LEU A 47 7.97 1.68 12.28
CA LEU A 47 7.37 2.90 11.75
C LEU A 47 7.78 4.07 12.64
N PRO A 48 8.55 5.05 12.13
CA PRO A 48 8.98 6.20 12.93
C PRO A 48 7.80 7.11 13.35
N TYR A 49 6.59 6.84 12.86
CA TYR A 49 5.40 7.63 13.14
C TYR A 49 4.10 6.82 13.00
N ARG A 50 3.02 7.34 13.60
CA ARG A 50 1.70 6.72 13.61
C ARG A 50 0.93 7.00 12.32
N ILE A 51 0.78 5.98 11.49
CA ILE A 51 0.02 6.03 10.23
C ILE A 51 -1.50 5.78 10.37
N SER A 52 -1.95 5.20 11.48
CA SER A 52 -3.39 4.94 11.68
C SER A 52 -4.14 6.21 12.07
N GLY A 53 -5.34 6.41 11.50
CA GLY A 53 -6.14 7.62 11.76
C GLY A 53 -6.99 8.04 10.57
N ILE A 54 -7.45 9.28 10.61
CA ILE A 54 -8.11 9.95 9.49
C ILE A 54 -7.03 10.64 8.65
N TRP A 55 -7.17 10.49 7.33
CA TRP A 55 -6.33 11.11 6.32
C TRP A 55 -7.23 11.68 5.22
N TYR A 56 -6.74 12.67 4.50
CA TYR A 56 -7.37 13.23 3.32
C TYR A 56 -6.61 12.77 2.09
N SER A 57 -7.32 12.29 1.08
CA SER A 57 -6.75 11.73 -0.13
C SER A 57 -7.27 12.48 -1.35
N ALA A 58 -6.38 12.83 -2.26
CA ALA A 58 -6.69 13.21 -3.63
C ALA A 58 -6.37 12.00 -4.52
N GLU A 59 -7.38 11.46 -5.17
CA GLU A 59 -7.24 10.41 -6.16
C GLU A 59 -7.30 11.01 -7.55
N PHE A 60 -6.28 10.72 -8.34
CA PHE A 60 -6.31 10.97 -9.77
C PHE A 60 -6.71 9.70 -10.51
N ASP A 61 -7.80 9.78 -11.27
CA ASP A 61 -8.25 8.74 -12.19
C ASP A 61 -8.15 9.29 -13.64
N PRO A 62 -7.29 8.73 -14.50
CA PRO A 62 -7.10 9.24 -15.86
C PRO A 62 -8.33 9.10 -16.77
N ARG A 63 -9.39 8.41 -16.32
CA ARG A 63 -10.65 8.27 -17.06
C ARG A 63 -11.58 9.46 -16.92
N ASP A 64 -11.33 10.35 -15.97
CA ASP A 64 -12.18 11.52 -15.79
C ASP A 64 -11.96 12.49 -16.97
N GLU A 65 -13.02 12.70 -17.77
CA GLU A 65 -13.03 13.65 -18.89
C GLU A 65 -13.02 15.11 -18.41
N ALA A 66 -13.06 15.33 -17.09
CA ALA A 66 -12.88 16.65 -16.51
C ALA A 66 -11.60 17.36 -16.99
N ASP A 67 -11.63 18.69 -16.91
CA ASP A 67 -10.45 19.54 -17.06
C ASP A 67 -9.31 18.94 -16.22
N PRO A 68 -8.10 18.77 -16.77
CA PRO A 68 -6.91 18.30 -16.06
C PRO A 68 -6.81 18.84 -14.63
N ARG A 69 -7.05 20.15 -14.42
CA ARG A 69 -6.96 20.83 -13.11
C ARG A 69 -7.98 20.35 -12.09
N ASP A 70 -9.10 19.81 -12.56
CA ASP A 70 -10.16 19.30 -11.70
C ASP A 70 -10.17 17.77 -11.63
N ARG A 71 -9.22 17.03 -12.21
CA ARG A 71 -9.28 15.54 -12.24
C ARG A 71 -9.02 14.85 -10.91
N ASN A 72 -8.59 15.59 -9.89
CA ASN A 72 -8.44 15.05 -8.55
C ASN A 72 -9.80 14.91 -7.86
N THR A 73 -10.11 13.71 -7.40
CA THR A 73 -11.25 13.45 -6.52
C THR A 73 -10.79 13.43 -5.07
N TYR A 74 -11.37 14.30 -4.25
CA TYR A 74 -11.03 14.43 -2.84
C TYR A 74 -11.90 13.53 -1.96
N THR A 75 -11.27 12.78 -1.08
CA THR A 75 -11.91 11.86 -0.14
C THR A 75 -11.27 11.96 1.24
N THR A 76 -12.07 11.72 2.27
CA THR A 76 -11.57 11.39 3.61
C THR A 76 -11.43 9.89 3.69
N VAL A 77 -10.29 9.40 4.16
CA VAL A 77 -10.01 7.97 4.31
C VAL A 77 -9.63 7.64 5.75
N LYS A 78 -10.04 6.45 6.20
CA LYS A 78 -9.70 5.92 7.52
C LYS A 78 -8.72 4.78 7.39
N ILE A 79 -7.52 4.97 7.94
CA ILE A 79 -6.46 3.97 7.99
C ILE A 79 -6.57 3.21 9.31
N ARG A 80 -6.77 1.88 9.22
CA ARG A 80 -6.83 0.98 10.37
C ARG A 80 -5.76 -0.08 10.28
N ARG A 81 -4.97 -0.21 11.34
CA ARG A 81 -4.07 -1.34 11.53
C ARG A 81 -4.88 -2.60 11.86
N LYS A 82 -4.51 -3.71 11.23
CA LYS A 82 -5.01 -5.05 11.46
C LYS A 82 -3.89 -5.91 12.08
N LEU A 83 -4.23 -7.13 12.47
CA LEU A 83 -3.27 -8.11 12.94
C LEU A 83 -2.21 -8.38 11.87
N ARG A 84 -1.02 -8.75 12.33
CA ARG A 84 0.12 -9.10 11.46
C ARG A 84 0.47 -7.99 10.46
N GLY A 85 0.60 -6.74 10.94
CA GLY A 85 1.18 -5.65 10.14
C GLY A 85 0.39 -5.35 8.86
N ARG A 86 -0.86 -5.83 8.82
CA ARG A 86 -1.80 -5.54 7.75
C ARG A 86 -2.49 -4.23 8.04
N PHE A 87 -2.87 -3.52 6.99
CA PHE A 87 -3.58 -2.27 7.07
C PHE A 87 -4.80 -2.32 6.16
N SER A 88 -5.84 -1.61 6.57
CA SER A 88 -7.04 -1.40 5.77
C SER A 88 -7.29 0.08 5.68
N ILE A 89 -7.33 0.60 4.47
CA ILE A 89 -7.67 1.98 4.16
C ILE A 89 -9.00 1.95 3.44
N ARG A 90 -9.94 2.78 3.88
CA ARG A 90 -11.27 2.87 3.29
C ARG A 90 -11.68 4.32 3.21
N VAL A 91 -12.30 4.69 2.10
CA VAL A 91 -13.02 5.97 1.99
C VAL A 91 -14.12 6.00 3.05
N SER A 92 -14.12 7.03 3.88
CA SER A 92 -15.16 7.29 4.88
C SER A 92 -16.11 8.39 4.46
N GLU A 93 -15.60 9.43 3.78
CA GLU A 93 -16.39 10.55 3.29
C GLU A 93 -15.87 10.98 1.92
N TRP A 94 -16.78 11.45 1.08
CA TRP A 94 -16.47 12.00 -0.23
C TRP A 94 -16.68 13.51 -0.21
N ALA A 95 -15.67 14.26 -0.64
CA ALA A 95 -15.68 15.72 -0.66
C ALA A 95 -15.88 16.26 -2.09
N GLY A 96 -16.70 15.59 -2.89
CA GLY A 96 -17.00 16.02 -4.26
C GLY A 96 -18.07 17.11 -4.29
N ASN A 97 -17.71 18.29 -4.78
CA ASN A 97 -18.61 19.45 -4.93
C ASN A 97 -19.45 19.44 -6.22
N ALA A 98 -19.25 18.47 -7.12
CA ALA A 98 -19.95 18.41 -8.41
C ALA A 98 -20.95 17.25 -8.42
N ALA A 99 -22.24 17.56 -8.52
CA ALA A 99 -23.34 16.59 -8.60
C ALA A 99 -23.22 15.62 -9.79
N SER A 100 -22.37 15.91 -10.77
CA SER A 100 -22.13 15.11 -11.97
C SER A 100 -20.97 14.11 -11.86
N ARG A 101 -20.19 14.12 -10.77
CA ARG A 101 -19.02 13.24 -10.68
C ARG A 101 -19.34 11.88 -10.08
N PRO A 102 -18.78 10.79 -10.63
CA PRO A 102 -18.86 9.48 -10.01
C PRO A 102 -18.31 9.56 -8.58
N ARG A 103 -19.04 9.02 -7.61
CA ARG A 103 -18.49 8.86 -6.26
C ARG A 103 -17.21 8.05 -6.33
N ALA A 104 -16.12 8.57 -5.78
CA ALA A 104 -14.94 7.75 -5.51
C ALA A 104 -15.16 7.03 -4.18
N GLU A 105 -15.46 5.74 -4.25
CA GLU A 105 -15.48 4.87 -3.08
C GLU A 105 -14.57 3.68 -3.35
N TRP A 106 -13.56 3.48 -2.52
CA TRP A 106 -12.63 2.37 -2.64
C TRP A 106 -12.14 1.89 -1.28
N SER A 107 -11.53 0.70 -1.31
CA SER A 107 -10.84 0.10 -0.18
C SER A 107 -9.47 -0.41 -0.63
N PHE A 108 -8.50 -0.33 0.25
CA PHE A 108 -7.15 -0.84 0.06
C PHE A 108 -6.76 -1.69 1.27
N ASP A 109 -6.54 -2.98 1.03
CA ASP A 109 -6.05 -3.90 2.04
C ASP A 109 -4.62 -4.28 1.71
N ALA A 110 -3.71 -3.99 2.63
CA ALA A 110 -2.28 -4.02 2.38
C ALA A 110 -1.48 -4.62 3.52
N GLN A 111 -0.25 -4.99 3.22
CA GLN A 111 0.73 -5.38 4.22
C GLN A 111 1.88 -4.36 4.22
N LEU A 112 2.38 -4.08 5.42
CA LEU A 112 3.58 -3.29 5.57
C LEU A 112 4.79 -4.05 5.01
N ARG A 113 5.58 -3.34 4.19
CA ARG A 113 6.77 -3.81 3.51
C ARG A 113 7.82 -2.72 3.59
N HIS A 114 9.03 -3.07 4.01
CA HIS A 114 10.21 -2.19 3.96
C HIS A 114 9.95 -0.76 4.47
N GLY A 115 10.01 -0.59 5.80
CA GLY A 115 9.75 0.68 6.46
C GLY A 115 8.29 1.13 6.28
N ALA A 116 8.09 2.39 5.91
CA ALA A 116 6.76 3.01 5.81
C ALA A 116 6.04 2.79 4.47
N THR A 117 6.12 1.59 3.89
CA THR A 117 5.50 1.27 2.59
C THR A 117 4.42 0.20 2.73
N LEU A 118 3.22 0.47 2.26
CA LEU A 118 2.13 -0.50 2.18
C LEU A 118 2.02 -1.03 0.76
N VAL A 119 1.98 -2.35 0.62
CA VAL A 119 1.78 -3.02 -0.67
C VAL A 119 0.57 -3.96 -0.54
N GLY A 120 -0.36 -3.89 -1.47
CA GLY A 120 -1.61 -4.62 -1.35
C GLY A 120 -2.53 -4.52 -2.55
N THR A 121 -3.79 -4.80 -2.29
CA THR A 121 -4.86 -4.80 -3.29
C THR A 121 -5.86 -3.70 -3.01
N TRP A 122 -6.19 -2.94 -4.04
CA TRP A 122 -7.27 -1.96 -3.98
C TRP A 122 -8.51 -2.50 -4.70
N LYS A 123 -9.69 -2.03 -4.30
CA LYS A 123 -10.96 -2.37 -4.90
C LYS A 123 -11.92 -1.20 -4.81
N SER A 124 -12.56 -0.88 -5.94
CA SER A 124 -13.70 0.05 -5.98
C SER A 124 -14.88 -0.56 -5.24
N THR A 125 -15.51 0.24 -4.39
CA THR A 125 -16.74 -0.12 -3.68
C THR A 125 -17.97 0.55 -4.28
N VAL A 126 -17.81 1.32 -5.35
CA VAL A 126 -18.91 1.91 -6.12
C VAL A 126 -19.77 0.80 -6.72
N LYS A 127 -21.08 0.83 -6.43
CA LYS A 127 -22.05 -0.17 -6.91
C LYS A 127 -22.01 -0.28 -8.44
N GLY A 128 -21.98 -1.50 -8.95
CA GLY A 128 -21.93 -1.77 -10.39
C GLY A 128 -20.54 -1.65 -11.02
N THR A 129 -19.51 -1.29 -10.25
CA THR A 129 -18.11 -1.34 -10.72
C THR A 129 -17.42 -2.59 -10.19
N ASN A 130 -16.73 -3.33 -11.06
CA ASN A 130 -15.87 -4.46 -10.66
C ASN A 130 -14.40 -4.11 -10.90
N ARG A 131 -13.96 -2.98 -10.33
CA ARG A 131 -12.59 -2.48 -10.46
C ARG A 131 -11.78 -2.91 -9.25
N PHE A 132 -10.65 -3.53 -9.47
CA PHE A 132 -9.73 -3.96 -8.41
C PHE A 132 -8.32 -4.05 -8.98
N GLY A 133 -7.29 -4.10 -8.15
CA GLY A 133 -5.94 -4.27 -8.66
C GLY A 133 -4.88 -4.17 -7.59
N ALA A 134 -3.64 -3.97 -8.00
CA ALA A 134 -2.52 -3.83 -7.09
C ALA A 134 -2.29 -2.34 -6.78
N ALA A 135 -1.86 -2.04 -5.56
CA ALA A 135 -1.48 -0.70 -5.18
C ALA A 135 -0.31 -0.70 -4.19
N VAL A 136 0.47 0.37 -4.25
CA VAL A 136 1.56 0.69 -3.34
C VAL A 136 1.27 2.07 -2.74
N LEU A 137 1.48 2.23 -1.44
CA LEU A 137 1.33 3.49 -0.73
C LEU A 137 2.55 3.70 0.18
N LYS A 138 3.34 4.73 -0.09
CA LYS A 138 4.50 5.12 0.70
C LYS A 138 4.15 6.30 1.57
N PHE A 139 4.31 6.16 2.88
CA PHE A 139 4.34 7.32 3.77
C PHE A 139 5.71 7.97 3.67
N ILE A 140 5.71 9.25 3.32
CA ILE A 140 6.92 10.05 3.16
C ILE A 140 7.36 10.55 4.55
N ASP A 141 6.40 11.00 5.34
CA ASP A 141 6.58 11.49 6.70
C ASP A 141 5.31 11.21 7.55
N ASN A 142 5.21 11.79 8.75
CA ASN A 142 4.07 11.61 9.65
C ASN A 142 2.76 12.26 9.14
N GLU A 143 2.85 13.11 8.13
CA GLU A 143 1.75 13.94 7.65
C GLU A 143 1.36 13.59 6.22
N ARG A 144 2.27 13.08 5.39
CA ARG A 144 2.11 12.93 3.94
C ARG A 144 2.40 11.52 3.45
N ALA A 145 1.65 11.09 2.43
CA ALA A 145 1.86 9.84 1.74
C ALA A 145 1.53 9.94 0.25
N VAL A 146 2.17 9.09 -0.54
CA VAL A 146 1.94 8.97 -1.98
C VAL A 146 1.69 7.52 -2.34
N GLY A 147 0.68 7.27 -3.15
CA GLY A 147 0.34 5.94 -3.61
C GLY A 147 0.16 5.87 -5.11
N TYR A 148 0.38 4.68 -5.64
CA TYR A 148 0.13 4.35 -7.03
C TYR A 148 -0.68 3.08 -7.08
N TRP A 149 -1.65 3.04 -7.97
CA TRP A 149 -2.47 1.87 -8.17
C TRP A 149 -2.56 1.53 -9.66
N ILE A 150 -2.66 0.24 -9.94
CA ILE A 150 -2.89 -0.31 -11.26
C ILE A 150 -4.08 -1.26 -11.17
N GLY A 151 -5.00 -1.21 -12.12
CA GLY A 151 -6.16 -2.09 -12.17
C GLY A 151 -6.55 -2.42 -13.61
N PRO A 152 -7.12 -3.61 -13.87
CA PRO A 152 -7.66 -3.92 -15.17
C PRO A 152 -8.91 -3.08 -15.43
N ALA A 153 -9.05 -2.61 -16.65
CA ALA A 153 -10.33 -2.15 -17.18
C ALA A 153 -10.67 -3.01 -18.38
N GLY A 154 -11.53 -4.00 -18.16
CA GLY A 154 -11.91 -4.90 -19.25
C GLY A 154 -10.69 -5.50 -19.97
N LYS A 155 -10.85 -5.81 -21.26
CA LYS A 155 -9.87 -6.53 -22.07
C LYS A 155 -8.75 -5.66 -22.69
N GLU A 156 -8.82 -4.33 -22.62
CA GLU A 156 -8.01 -3.50 -23.53
C GLU A 156 -6.68 -3.01 -22.95
N TYR A 157 -6.60 -2.36 -21.78
CA TYR A 157 -5.30 -2.05 -21.14
C TYR A 157 -5.44 -1.82 -19.62
N PRO A 158 -4.39 -2.08 -18.81
CA PRO A 158 -4.41 -1.70 -17.40
C PRO A 158 -4.37 -0.17 -17.27
N TYR A 159 -5.27 0.38 -16.44
CA TYR A 159 -5.22 1.79 -16.06
C TYR A 159 -4.38 1.93 -14.80
N TYR A 160 -3.70 3.07 -14.71
CA TYR A 160 -2.95 3.46 -13.52
C TYR A 160 -3.43 4.82 -13.02
N GLY A 161 -3.36 5.03 -11.72
CA GLY A 161 -3.62 6.31 -11.10
C GLY A 161 -2.76 6.46 -9.86
N TYR A 162 -2.93 7.58 -9.16
CA TYR A 162 -2.19 7.86 -7.95
C TYR A 162 -3.09 8.41 -6.84
N TRP A 163 -2.59 8.29 -5.62
CA TRP A 163 -3.12 8.94 -4.43
C TRP A 163 -2.08 9.91 -3.89
N VAL A 164 -2.48 11.14 -3.63
CA VAL A 164 -1.75 12.06 -2.74
C VAL A 164 -2.54 12.14 -1.45
N MET A 165 -1.90 11.86 -0.32
CA MET A 165 -2.56 11.82 0.97
C MET A 165 -1.85 12.73 1.97
N SER A 166 -2.64 13.43 2.79
CA SER A 166 -2.14 14.20 3.92
C SER A 166 -3.08 14.11 5.12
N LYS A 167 -2.57 14.36 6.33
CA LYS A 167 -3.39 14.60 7.53
C LYS A 167 -4.10 15.96 7.49
N SER A 168 -3.69 16.86 6.61
CA SER A 168 -4.36 18.15 6.37
C SER A 168 -5.08 18.14 5.02
N GLN A 169 -6.35 18.56 5.03
CA GLN A 169 -7.14 18.66 3.81
C GLN A 169 -6.56 19.70 2.83
N ASP A 170 -6.08 20.82 3.35
CA ASP A 170 -5.53 21.91 2.54
C ASP A 170 -4.19 21.51 1.92
N ASP A 171 -3.37 20.77 2.66
CA ASP A 171 -2.11 20.22 2.17
C ASP A 171 -2.35 19.19 1.05
N THR A 172 -3.33 18.30 1.21
CA THR A 172 -3.74 17.38 0.13
C THR A 172 -4.15 18.12 -1.14
N LYS A 173 -4.95 19.19 -1.02
CA LYS A 173 -5.37 20.00 -2.17
C LYS A 173 -4.15 20.66 -2.83
N ALA A 174 -3.32 21.37 -2.06
CA ALA A 174 -2.16 22.08 -2.56
C ALA A 174 -1.17 21.14 -3.28
N LEU A 175 -0.80 20.01 -2.65
CA LEU A 175 0.10 19.03 -3.24
C LEU A 175 -0.49 18.41 -4.51
N SER A 176 -1.76 18.04 -4.47
CA SER A 176 -2.40 17.37 -5.61
C SER A 176 -2.49 18.30 -6.83
N ILE A 177 -2.81 19.59 -6.65
CA ILE A 177 -2.81 20.59 -7.73
C ILE A 177 -1.39 20.81 -8.26
N GLY A 178 -0.42 20.99 -7.36
CA GLY A 178 0.97 21.21 -7.73
C GLY A 178 1.59 20.05 -8.52
N VAL A 179 1.19 18.81 -8.24
CA VAL A 179 1.56 17.63 -9.04
C VAL A 179 1.04 17.76 -10.47
N LEU A 180 -0.20 18.23 -10.66
CA LEU A 180 -0.78 18.39 -11.99
C LEU A 180 -0.10 19.48 -12.80
N GLU A 181 0.13 20.62 -12.17
CA GLU A 181 0.75 21.77 -12.81
C GLU A 181 2.21 21.51 -13.19
N SER A 182 2.94 20.76 -12.37
CA SER A 182 4.38 20.50 -12.59
C SER A 182 4.68 19.34 -13.54
N SER A 183 3.82 18.31 -13.58
CA SER A 183 4.12 17.08 -14.32
C SER A 183 3.49 17.00 -15.71
N GLY A 184 2.50 17.84 -16.02
CA GLY A 184 1.78 17.80 -17.30
C GLY A 184 1.17 16.42 -17.61
N PHE A 185 0.95 15.59 -16.58
CA PHE A 185 0.35 14.25 -16.66
C PHE A 185 1.12 13.13 -17.38
N GLN A 186 2.30 13.38 -17.94
CA GLN A 186 3.08 12.30 -18.56
C GLN A 186 3.92 11.59 -17.50
N PHE A 187 3.39 10.48 -16.96
CA PHE A 187 4.08 9.61 -15.99
C PHE A 187 4.70 10.37 -14.81
N ALA A 188 3.85 11.08 -14.08
CA ALA A 188 4.27 11.94 -12.98
C ALA A 188 5.06 11.15 -11.91
N ASP A 189 6.31 11.55 -11.69
CA ASP A 189 7.06 11.25 -10.48
C ASP A 189 6.47 12.04 -9.29
N VAL A 190 5.24 11.66 -8.90
CA VAL A 190 4.49 12.24 -7.78
C VAL A 190 5.31 12.14 -6.48
N GLY A 191 6.00 11.00 -6.28
CA GLY A 191 6.90 10.81 -5.15
C GLY A 191 8.04 11.83 -5.11
N GLY A 192 8.77 12.00 -6.21
CA GLY A 192 9.84 12.98 -6.31
C GLY A 192 9.36 14.43 -6.20
N TYR A 193 8.16 14.76 -6.69
CA TYR A 193 7.57 16.08 -6.48
C TYR A 193 7.32 16.36 -5.00
N ILE A 194 6.65 15.45 -4.28
CA ILE A 194 6.34 15.62 -2.85
C ILE A 194 7.62 15.70 -2.02
N LEU A 195 8.64 14.89 -2.35
CA LEU A 195 9.94 14.95 -1.68
C LEU A 195 10.65 16.30 -1.86
N ARG A 196 10.58 16.90 -3.05
CA ARG A 196 11.16 18.24 -3.31
C ARG A 196 10.46 19.34 -2.51
N GLN A 197 9.16 19.25 -2.30
CA GLN A 197 8.41 20.21 -1.47
C GLN A 197 8.81 20.14 0.01
N ASN A 198 9.40 19.03 0.45
CA ASN A 198 9.95 18.84 1.80
C ASN A 198 11.44 19.17 1.92
N ALA A 199 12.13 19.46 0.81
CA ALA A 199 13.55 19.77 0.85
C ALA A 199 13.77 21.18 1.41
N PRO A 200 14.79 21.39 2.26
CA PRO A 200 15.22 22.74 2.59
C PRO A 200 15.60 23.49 1.32
N PRO A 201 15.39 24.83 1.25
CA PRO A 201 15.74 25.60 0.07
C PRO A 201 17.22 25.38 -0.27
N GLU A 202 17.53 25.21 -1.56
CA GLU A 202 18.91 25.09 -1.99
C GLU A 202 19.70 26.30 -1.49
N PRO A 203 20.91 26.08 -0.93
CA PRO A 203 21.77 27.20 -0.58
C PRO A 203 22.04 28.01 -1.86
N PRO A 204 22.08 29.35 -1.76
CA PRO A 204 22.35 30.19 -2.92
C PRO A 204 23.66 29.72 -3.58
N PRO A 205 23.74 29.74 -4.92
CA PRO A 205 24.93 29.30 -5.64
C PRO A 205 26.14 30.03 -5.06
N ALA A 206 27.15 29.26 -4.67
CA ALA A 206 28.37 29.80 -4.08
C ALA A 206 28.87 30.93 -4.96
N ALA A 207 28.97 32.14 -4.39
CA ALA A 207 29.48 33.30 -5.09
C ALA A 207 30.84 32.91 -5.66
N LYS A 208 30.97 32.96 -6.99
CA LYS A 208 32.26 32.76 -7.64
C LYS A 208 33.20 33.81 -7.07
N LEU A 209 34.14 33.39 -6.23
CA LEU A 209 35.25 34.22 -5.83
C LEU A 209 36.06 34.48 -7.11
N GLY A 210 35.92 35.70 -7.62
CA GLY A 210 36.72 36.22 -8.72
C GLY A 210 38.14 36.55 -8.28
#